data_AF-A0A6V7LCM7-F1
#
_entry.id   AF-A0A6V7LCM7-F1
#
_cell.length_a   1.000
_cell.length_b   1.000
_cell.length_c   1.000
_cell.angle_alpha   90.00
_cell.angle_beta   90.00
_cell.angle_gamma   90.00
#
_symmetry.space_group_name_H-M   'P 1'
#
loop_
_entity.id
_entity.type
_entity.pdbx_description
1 polymer ?
#
loop_
_entity_poly.entity_id
_entity_poly.type
_entity_poly.pdbx_seq_one_letter_code
_entity_poly.pdbx_strand_id
1 'polypeptide(L)'
;MLISKRQSLAEQSNKLGGGLFKIDDTKTKVNEMAGELEKTQEQVLMSTKGCEEFLVTIANQKRDVDETQKSITAKSARIEEESIQCKKLEEVARADLAAVEPALDEAMEALNALNKKDLSEIKSFTRPPPKVEMVMEAVMILKNSEPTWTESKRQLGDVNFLSS
;
A
#
# COMPACT_ATOMS: atom_id res chain seq x y z
N MET A 1 17.77 -11.54 103.05
CA MET A 1 17.71 -12.77 102.22
C MET A 1 16.38 -12.97 101.48
N LEU A 2 15.21 -12.85 102.12
CA LEU A 2 13.92 -13.09 101.45
C LEU A 2 13.57 -12.09 100.33
N ILE A 3 13.91 -10.81 100.51
CA ILE A 3 13.62 -9.75 99.53
C ILE A 3 14.40 -9.96 98.23
N SER A 4 15.72 -10.25 98.31
CA SER A 4 16.53 -10.50 97.11
C SER A 4 16.09 -11.76 96.37
N LYS A 5 15.68 -12.81 97.09
CA LYS A 5 15.16 -14.05 96.49
C LYS A 5 13.82 -13.81 95.78
N ARG A 6 12.94 -12.97 96.34
CA ARG A 6 11.70 -12.53 95.66
C ARG A 6 11.97 -11.68 94.42
N GLN A 7 12.92 -10.75 94.47
CA GLN A 7 13.33 -9.96 93.29
C GLN A 7 13.89 -10.86 92.17
N SER A 8 14.76 -11.80 92.49
CA SER A 8 15.33 -12.73 91.51
C SER A 8 14.26 -13.63 90.86
N LEU A 9 13.29 -14.12 91.64
CA LEU A 9 12.13 -14.86 91.11
C LEU A 9 11.24 -13.99 90.22
N ALA A 10 11.03 -12.72 90.58
CA ALA A 10 10.26 -11.78 89.76
C ALA A 10 10.97 -11.46 88.43
N GLU A 11 12.29 -11.28 88.43
CA GLU A 11 13.09 -11.11 87.22
C GLU A 11 13.05 -12.35 86.32
N GLN A 12 13.19 -13.56 86.88
CA GLN A 12 13.08 -14.79 86.11
C GLN A 12 11.68 -14.98 85.53
N SER A 13 10.63 -14.66 86.29
CA SER A 13 9.24 -14.69 85.82
C SER A 13 9.01 -13.71 84.66
N ASN A 14 9.46 -12.45 84.80
CA ASN A 14 9.38 -11.46 83.73
C ASN A 14 10.18 -11.87 82.49
N LYS A 15 11.37 -12.45 82.67
CA LYS A 15 12.18 -12.95 81.56
C LYS A 15 11.50 -14.11 80.83
N LEU A 16 10.89 -15.04 81.57
CA LEU A 16 10.14 -16.16 81.00
C LEU A 16 8.88 -15.66 80.28
N GLY A 17 8.14 -14.73 80.87
CA GLY A 17 6.96 -14.10 80.27
C GLY A 17 7.29 -13.36 78.98
N GLY A 18 8.39 -12.58 78.97
CA GLY A 18 8.88 -11.92 77.75
C GLY A 18 9.36 -12.90 76.68
N GLY A 19 9.95 -14.04 77.08
CA GLY A 19 10.33 -15.12 76.16
C GLY A 19 9.11 -15.81 75.54
N LEU A 20 8.11 -16.16 76.35
CA LEU A 20 6.85 -16.74 75.88
C LEU A 20 6.12 -15.79 74.93
N PHE A 21 6.03 -14.50 75.27
CA PHE A 21 5.42 -13.49 74.41
C PHE A 21 6.11 -13.41 73.05
N LYS A 22 7.45 -13.39 73.01
CA LYS A 22 8.19 -13.38 71.75
C LYS A 22 7.98 -14.64 70.92
N ILE A 23 7.87 -15.82 71.55
CA ILE A 23 7.60 -17.08 70.84
C ILE A 23 6.19 -17.05 70.24
N ASP A 24 5.20 -16.55 70.97
CA ASP A 24 3.82 -16.44 70.50
C ASP A 24 3.66 -15.41 69.37
N ASP A 25 4.29 -14.23 69.50
CA ASP A 25 4.35 -13.20 68.46
C ASP A 25 5.07 -13.73 67.19
N THR A 26 6.19 -14.42 67.35
CA THR A 26 6.92 -15.03 66.22
C THR A 26 6.08 -16.12 65.55
N LYS A 27 5.37 -16.95 66.31
CA LYS A 27 4.48 -17.98 65.77
C LYS A 27 3.36 -17.36 64.94
N THR A 28 2.76 -16.27 65.42
CA THR A 28 1.71 -15.55 64.69
C THR A 28 2.24 -14.99 63.38
N LYS A 29 3.39 -14.30 63.41
CA LYS A 29 4.05 -13.77 62.20
C LYS A 29 4.45 -14.84 61.20
N VAL A 30 4.96 -15.98 61.66
CA VAL A 30 5.32 -17.10 60.78
C VAL A 30 4.08 -17.68 60.10
N ASN A 31 2.94 -17.79 60.80
CA ASN A 31 1.69 -18.23 60.19
C ASN A 31 1.17 -17.23 59.16
N GLU A 32 1.26 -15.92 59.43
CA GLU A 32 0.89 -14.87 58.46
C GLU A 32 1.78 -14.94 57.21
N MET A 33 3.10 -15.00 57.38
CA MET A 33 4.05 -15.13 56.27
C MET A 33 3.82 -16.43 55.47
N ALA A 34 3.47 -17.54 56.12
CA ALA A 34 3.15 -18.79 55.43
C ALA A 34 1.91 -18.63 54.51
N GLY A 35 0.87 -17.95 54.99
CA GLY A 35 -0.32 -17.66 54.19
C GLY A 35 -0.05 -16.69 53.03
N GLU A 36 0.80 -15.68 53.23
CA GLU A 36 1.26 -14.79 52.15
C GLU A 36 2.11 -15.50 51.11
N LEU A 37 2.99 -16.41 51.55
CA LEU A 37 3.83 -17.22 50.66
C LEU A 37 2.98 -18.12 49.76
N GLU A 38 1.94 -18.76 50.30
CA GLU A 38 1.03 -19.61 49.51
C GLU A 38 0.30 -18.82 48.42
N LYS A 39 -0.25 -17.64 48.76
CA LYS A 39 -0.87 -16.74 47.78
C LYS A 39 0.11 -16.29 46.69
N THR A 40 1.32 -15.93 47.09
CA THR A 40 2.36 -15.46 46.16
C THR A 40 2.79 -16.60 45.24
N GLN A 41 2.91 -17.83 45.76
CA GLN A 41 3.22 -19.02 44.98
C GLN A 41 2.17 -19.28 43.91
N GLU A 42 0.87 -19.21 44.25
CA GLU A 42 -0.22 -19.36 43.29
C GLU A 42 -0.17 -18.29 42.20
N GLN A 43 0.07 -17.03 42.57
CA GLN A 43 0.17 -15.93 41.62
C GLN A 43 1.36 -16.10 40.66
N VAL A 44 2.51 -16.56 41.17
CA VAL A 44 3.69 -16.86 40.35
C VAL A 44 3.40 -17.99 39.36
N LEU A 45 2.71 -19.05 39.80
CA LEU A 45 2.32 -20.16 38.93
C LEU A 45 1.38 -19.70 37.80
N MET A 46 0.35 -18.90 38.14
CA MET A 46 -0.56 -18.35 37.13
C MET A 46 0.17 -17.44 36.14
N SER A 47 1.04 -16.56 36.64
CA SER A 47 1.82 -15.64 35.79
C SER A 47 2.78 -16.40 34.87
N THR A 48 3.44 -17.43 35.39
CA THR A 48 4.36 -18.29 34.63
C THR A 48 3.61 -18.98 33.49
N LYS A 49 2.45 -19.57 33.78
CA LYS A 49 1.61 -20.21 32.77
C LYS A 49 1.15 -19.22 31.68
N GLY A 50 0.73 -18.02 32.07
CA GLY A 50 0.37 -16.97 31.12
C GLY A 50 1.53 -16.54 30.22
N CYS A 51 2.75 -16.49 30.77
CA CYS A 51 3.96 -16.18 30.01
C CYS A 51 4.28 -17.29 28.99
N GLU A 52 4.15 -18.57 29.37
CA GLU A 52 4.33 -19.70 28.47
C GLU A 52 3.34 -19.67 27.29
N GLU A 53 2.06 -19.43 27.56
CA GLU A 53 1.03 -19.28 26.52
C GLU A 53 1.32 -18.10 25.57
N PHE A 54 1.81 -16.98 26.12
CA PHE A 54 2.20 -15.83 25.33
C PHE A 54 3.42 -16.10 24.46
N LEU A 55 4.42 -16.83 24.96
CA LEU A 55 5.60 -17.25 24.19
C LEU A 55 5.22 -18.13 23.00
N VAL A 56 4.26 -19.06 23.17
CA VAL A 56 3.74 -19.88 22.06
C VAL A 56 3.07 -18.99 21.00
N THR A 57 2.29 -18.01 21.43
CA THR A 57 1.62 -17.07 20.52
C THR A 57 2.64 -16.25 19.73
N ILE A 58 3.68 -15.73 20.38
CA ILE A 58 4.77 -15.00 19.70
C ILE A 58 5.47 -15.90 18.68
N ALA A 59 5.78 -17.15 19.03
CA ALA A 59 6.46 -18.08 18.13
C ALA A 59 5.64 -18.32 16.85
N ASN A 60 4.33 -18.53 16.99
CA ASN A 60 3.43 -18.69 15.85
C ASN A 60 3.36 -17.42 14.99
N GLN A 61 3.15 -16.25 15.62
CA GLN A 61 3.11 -14.97 14.89
C GLN A 61 4.42 -14.67 14.16
N LYS A 62 5.57 -14.97 14.76
CA LYS A 62 6.89 -14.81 14.13
C LYS A 62 7.02 -15.68 12.89
N ARG A 63 6.57 -16.93 12.96
CA ARG A 63 6.57 -17.84 11.81
C ARG A 63 5.71 -17.31 10.66
N ASP A 64 4.50 -16.84 10.96
CA ASP A 64 3.58 -16.31 9.93
C ASP A 64 4.15 -15.05 9.27
N VAL A 65 4.77 -14.16 10.05
CA VAL A 65 5.45 -12.96 9.55
C VAL A 65 6.63 -13.34 8.67
N ASP A 66 7.46 -14.30 9.07
CA ASP A 66 8.62 -14.74 8.28
C ASP A 66 8.19 -15.38 6.94
N GLU A 67 7.13 -16.18 6.94
CA GLU A 67 6.56 -16.76 5.71
C GLU A 67 6.00 -15.67 4.78
N THR A 68 5.26 -14.72 5.34
CA THR A 68 4.71 -13.58 4.60
C THR A 68 5.80 -12.68 4.03
N GLN A 69 6.84 -12.39 4.81
CA GLN A 69 7.98 -11.57 4.40
C GLN A 69 8.72 -12.19 3.21
N LYS A 70 8.94 -13.51 3.23
CA LYS A 70 9.55 -14.21 2.09
C LYS A 70 8.70 -14.07 0.82
N SER A 71 7.39 -14.22 0.94
CA SER A 71 6.45 -14.05 -0.18
C SER A 71 6.46 -12.62 -0.73
N ILE A 72 6.46 -11.62 0.15
CA ILE A 72 6.52 -10.20 -0.24
C ILE A 72 7.84 -9.89 -0.93
N THR A 73 8.99 -10.31 -0.39
CA THR A 73 10.31 -10.06 -1.00
C THR A 73 10.42 -10.70 -2.39
N ALA A 74 9.87 -11.90 -2.58
CA ALA A 74 9.84 -12.52 -3.90
C ALA A 74 8.94 -11.75 -4.90
N LYS A 75 7.77 -11.28 -4.44
CA LYS A 75 6.85 -10.49 -5.27
C LYS A 75 7.42 -9.10 -5.60
N SER A 76 8.07 -8.44 -4.65
CA SER A 76 8.64 -7.10 -4.86
C SER A 76 9.75 -7.12 -5.91
N ALA A 77 10.59 -8.17 -5.92
CA ALA A 77 11.61 -8.32 -6.96
C ALA A 77 11.01 -8.46 -8.35
N ARG A 78 9.89 -9.21 -8.48
CA ARG A 78 9.19 -9.35 -9.77
C ARG A 78 8.53 -8.04 -10.20
N ILE A 79 7.89 -7.33 -9.27
CA ILE A 79 7.26 -6.03 -9.54
C ILE A 79 8.30 -5.01 -9.98
N GLU A 80 9.49 -5.00 -9.39
CA GLU A 80 10.57 -4.10 -9.79
C GLU A 80 11.01 -4.36 -11.24
N GLU A 81 11.21 -5.63 -11.61
CA GLU A 81 11.56 -5.99 -12.98
C GLU A 81 10.45 -5.60 -13.97
N GLU A 82 9.19 -5.93 -13.65
CA GLU A 82 8.04 -5.54 -14.47
C GLU A 82 7.92 -4.00 -14.60
N SER A 83 8.22 -3.26 -13.53
CA SER A 83 8.22 -1.79 -13.55
C SER A 83 9.30 -1.23 -14.47
N ILE A 84 10.50 -1.80 -14.47
CA ILE A 84 11.60 -1.40 -15.36
C ILE A 84 11.21 -1.66 -16.81
N GLN A 85 10.64 -2.83 -17.12
CA GLN A 85 10.19 -3.15 -18.48
C GLN A 85 9.07 -2.21 -18.94
N CYS A 86 8.10 -1.92 -18.06
CA CYS A 86 7.00 -1.00 -18.36
C CYS A 86 7.50 0.42 -18.63
N LYS A 87 8.40 0.95 -17.79
CA LYS A 87 9.02 2.27 -17.99
C LYS A 87 9.79 2.34 -19.30
N LYS A 88 10.53 1.27 -19.65
CA LYS A 88 11.25 1.23 -20.92
C LYS A 88 10.31 1.27 -22.11
N LEU A 89 9.20 0.53 -22.06
CA LEU A 89 8.19 0.54 -23.11
C LEU A 89 7.49 1.91 -23.21
N GLU A 90 7.17 2.52 -22.05
CA GLU A 90 6.60 3.86 -22.00
C GLU A 90 7.52 4.90 -22.63
N GLU A 91 8.81 4.87 -22.31
CA GLU A 91 9.81 5.79 -22.89
C GLU A 91 9.91 5.63 -24.41
N VAL A 92 9.92 4.40 -24.92
CA VAL A 92 9.94 4.15 -26.38
C VAL A 92 8.67 4.69 -27.03
N ALA A 93 7.50 4.39 -26.47
CA ALA A 93 6.22 4.86 -27.01
C ALA A 93 6.10 6.40 -26.98
N ARG A 94 6.58 7.04 -25.91
CA ARG A 94 6.62 8.50 -25.80
C ARG A 94 7.58 9.13 -26.81
N ALA A 95 8.74 8.51 -27.04
CA ALA A 95 9.70 8.98 -28.03
C ALA A 95 9.11 8.90 -29.46
N ASP A 96 8.45 7.79 -29.79
CA ASP A 96 7.78 7.61 -31.09
C ASP A 96 6.64 8.64 -31.28
N LEU A 97 5.85 8.88 -30.23
CA LEU A 97 4.80 9.90 -30.26
C LEU A 97 5.38 11.31 -30.47
N ALA A 98 6.41 11.67 -29.71
CA ALA A 98 7.07 12.97 -29.79
C ALA A 98 7.74 13.21 -31.16
N ALA A 99 8.16 12.15 -31.85
CA ALA A 99 8.67 12.24 -33.21
C ALA A 99 7.58 12.54 -34.24
N VAL A 100 6.33 12.11 -34.00
CA VAL A 100 5.20 12.24 -34.94
C VAL A 100 4.33 13.46 -34.65
N GLU A 101 4.21 13.89 -33.38
CA GLU A 101 3.52 15.11 -32.95
C GLU A 101 3.81 16.34 -33.84
N PRO A 102 5.08 16.72 -34.11
CA PRO A 102 5.35 17.93 -34.88
C PRO A 102 4.84 17.84 -36.32
N ALA A 103 4.92 16.65 -36.94
CA ALA A 103 4.42 16.44 -38.30
C ALA A 103 2.88 16.46 -38.34
N LEU A 104 2.23 15.99 -37.26
CA LEU A 104 0.78 16.04 -37.12
C LEU A 104 0.28 17.47 -36.89
N ASP A 105 0.96 18.24 -36.03
CA ASP A 105 0.64 19.64 -35.76
C ASP A 105 0.83 20.50 -37.01
N GLU A 106 1.92 20.29 -37.77
CA GLU A 106 2.13 20.97 -39.05
C GLU A 106 1.02 20.64 -40.06
N ALA A 107 0.57 19.38 -40.12
CA ALA A 107 -0.54 18.98 -40.97
C ALA A 107 -1.89 19.59 -40.53
N MET A 108 -2.13 19.71 -39.22
CA MET A 108 -3.32 20.37 -38.67
C MET A 108 -3.31 21.88 -38.96
N GLU A 109 -2.17 22.55 -38.81
CA GLU A 109 -2.03 23.96 -39.16
C GLU A 109 -2.23 24.21 -40.66
N ALA A 110 -1.69 23.33 -41.53
CA ALA A 110 -1.93 23.39 -42.96
C ALA A 110 -3.42 23.19 -43.31
N LEU A 111 -4.13 22.34 -42.57
CA LEU A 111 -5.58 22.17 -42.71
C LEU A 111 -6.35 23.41 -42.23
N ASN A 112 -5.93 24.03 -41.13
CA ASN A 112 -6.53 25.27 -40.64
C ASN A 112 -6.31 26.46 -41.59
N ALA A 113 -5.23 26.44 -42.38
CA ALA A 113 -4.95 27.44 -43.39
C ALA A 113 -5.83 27.32 -44.66
N LEU A 114 -6.47 26.17 -44.89
CA LEU A 114 -7.39 25.95 -46.01
C LEU A 114 -8.69 26.73 -45.82
N ASN A 115 -9.05 27.55 -46.81
CA ASN A 115 -10.26 28.33 -46.78
C ASN A 115 -11.38 27.72 -47.65
N LYS A 116 -12.63 28.11 -47.36
CA LYS A 116 -13.82 27.70 -48.14
C LYS A 116 -13.72 28.05 -49.64
N LYS A 117 -12.90 29.04 -49.99
CA LYS A 117 -12.64 29.43 -51.39
C LYS A 117 -11.85 28.35 -52.13
N ASP A 118 -10.79 27.84 -51.51
CA ASP A 118 -9.91 26.81 -52.09
C ASP A 118 -10.68 25.51 -52.38
N LEU A 119 -11.59 25.13 -51.47
CA LEU A 119 -12.52 24.00 -51.65
C LEU A 119 -13.53 24.23 -52.78
N SER A 120 -14.01 25.46 -52.95
CA SER A 120 -14.94 25.82 -54.01
C SER A 120 -14.28 25.75 -55.39
N GLU A 121 -12.99 26.09 -55.46
CA GLU A 121 -12.18 25.92 -56.68
C GLU A 121 -12.00 24.43 -57.02
N ILE A 122 -11.66 23.60 -56.03
CA ILE A 122 -11.54 22.14 -56.23
C ILE A 122 -12.87 21.51 -56.68
N LYS A 123 -14.00 21.95 -56.10
CA LYS A 123 -15.34 21.47 -56.48
C LYS A 123 -15.72 21.84 -57.91
N SER A 124 -15.20 22.95 -58.43
CA SER A 124 -15.52 23.45 -59.78
C SER A 124 -14.92 22.58 -60.89
N PHE A 125 -13.92 21.73 -60.58
CA PHE A 125 -13.35 20.81 -61.56
C PHE A 125 -14.43 19.83 -62.07
N THR A 126 -14.59 19.83 -63.40
CA THR A 126 -15.43 18.85 -64.10
C THR A 126 -14.70 17.51 -64.23
N ARG A 127 -13.37 17.57 -64.37
CA ARG A 127 -12.45 16.44 -64.34
C ARG A 127 -11.23 16.82 -63.50
N PRO A 128 -11.02 16.23 -62.31
CA PRO A 128 -9.90 16.59 -61.45
C PRO A 128 -8.57 16.14 -62.07
N PRO A 129 -7.47 16.87 -61.83
CA PRO A 129 -6.13 16.37 -62.13
C PRO A 129 -5.83 15.07 -61.37
N PRO A 130 -5.02 14.13 -61.91
CA PRO A 130 -4.77 12.83 -61.29
C PRO A 130 -4.26 12.89 -59.84
N LYS A 131 -3.49 13.93 -59.50
CA LYS A 131 -2.98 14.15 -58.14
C LYS A 131 -4.07 14.56 -57.15
N VAL A 132 -5.05 15.36 -57.61
CA VAL A 132 -6.17 15.82 -56.77
C VAL A 132 -7.16 14.68 -56.54
N GLU A 133 -7.41 13.88 -57.59
CA GLU A 133 -8.24 12.69 -57.51
C GLU A 133 -7.68 11.68 -56.49
N MET A 134 -6.40 11.36 -56.57
CA MET A 134 -5.73 10.43 -55.65
C MET A 134 -5.78 10.91 -54.18
N VAL A 135 -5.58 12.22 -53.93
CA VAL A 135 -5.65 12.78 -52.57
C VAL A 135 -7.09 12.74 -52.05
N MET A 136 -8.09 13.05 -52.89
CA MET A 136 -9.49 13.03 -52.49
C MET A 136 -10.02 11.61 -52.24
N GLU A 137 -9.58 10.63 -53.04
CA GLU A 137 -9.85 9.21 -52.78
C GLU A 137 -9.28 8.77 -51.43
N ALA A 138 -8.04 9.15 -51.11
CA ALA A 138 -7.41 8.84 -49.82
C ALA A 138 -8.18 9.46 -48.64
N VAL A 139 -8.64 10.71 -48.77
CA VAL A 139 -9.47 11.37 -47.74
C VAL A 139 -10.83 10.67 -47.58
N MET A 140 -11.48 10.27 -48.68
CA MET A 140 -12.75 9.54 -48.60
C MET A 140 -12.61 8.18 -47.92
N ILE A 141 -11.50 7.47 -48.16
CA ILE A 141 -11.19 6.20 -47.46
C ILE A 141 -11.03 6.44 -45.96
N LEU A 142 -10.30 7.48 -45.55
CA LEU A 142 -10.14 7.84 -44.14
C LEU A 142 -11.47 8.26 -43.48
N LYS A 143 -12.39 8.86 -44.25
CA LYS A 143 -13.76 9.18 -43.82
C LYS A 143 -14.76 8.02 -44.01
N ASN A 144 -14.30 6.79 -44.27
CA ASN A 144 -15.13 5.60 -44.50
C ASN A 144 -16.24 5.78 -45.56
N SER A 145 -15.96 6.54 -46.62
CA SER A 145 -16.87 6.83 -47.72
C SER A 145 -16.38 6.21 -49.03
N GLU A 146 -17.25 6.14 -50.04
CA GLU A 146 -16.86 5.56 -51.33
C GLU A 146 -15.72 6.37 -51.98
N PRO A 147 -14.61 5.74 -52.40
CA PRO A 147 -13.47 6.41 -53.01
C PRO A 147 -13.78 6.75 -54.47
N THR A 148 -14.77 7.61 -54.69
CA THR A 148 -15.13 8.12 -56.00
C THR A 148 -15.13 9.64 -55.99
N TRP A 149 -14.77 10.24 -57.14
CA TRP A 149 -14.81 11.70 -57.30
C TRP A 149 -16.22 12.26 -57.12
N THR A 150 -17.26 11.51 -57.52
CA THR A 150 -18.66 11.91 -57.36
C THR A 150 -19.04 12.06 -55.88
N GLU A 151 -18.64 11.10 -55.05
CA GLU A 151 -18.89 11.15 -53.60
C GLU A 151 -18.02 12.23 -52.92
N SER A 152 -16.76 12.35 -53.33
CA SER A 152 -15.87 13.43 -52.88
C SER A 152 -16.48 14.81 -53.14
N LYS A 153 -17.02 15.03 -54.35
CA LYS A 153 -17.67 16.28 -54.75
C LYS A 153 -18.95 16.58 -53.97
N ARG A 154 -19.67 15.54 -53.54
CA ARG A 154 -20.85 15.65 -52.67
C ARG A 154 -20.43 16.14 -51.28
N GLN A 155 -19.39 15.53 -50.69
CA GLN A 155 -18.91 15.87 -49.35
C GLN A 155 -18.21 17.23 -49.28
N LEU A 156 -17.48 17.62 -50.32
CA LEU A 156 -16.92 18.98 -50.48
C LEU A 156 -18.00 20.08 -50.53
N GLY A 157 -19.27 19.70 -50.72
CA GLY A 157 -20.41 20.61 -50.66
C GLY A 157 -20.98 20.84 -49.26
N ASP A 158 -20.57 20.03 -48.27
CA ASP A 158 -21.01 20.18 -46.89
C ASP A 158 -20.32 21.40 -46.25
N VAL A 159 -21.08 22.19 -45.51
CA VAL A 159 -20.60 23.37 -44.78
C VAL A 159 -19.66 22.97 -43.64
N ASN A 160 -19.80 21.75 -43.13
CA ASN A 160 -18.99 21.21 -42.03
C ASN A 160 -17.78 20.39 -42.51
N PHE A 161 -17.48 20.35 -43.82
CA PHE A 161 -16.43 19.48 -44.36
C PHE A 161 -15.04 19.70 -43.74
N LEU A 162 -14.69 20.95 -43.41
CA LEU A 162 -13.43 21.31 -42.75
C LEU A 162 -13.47 21.20 -41.22
N SER A 163 -14.66 21.18 -40.63
CA SER A 163 -14.84 21.22 -39.18
C SER A 163 -15.21 19.86 -38.58
N SER A 164 -15.18 18.79 -39.39
CA SER A 164 -15.69 17.46 -39.04
C SER A 164 -14.77 16.32 -39.45
#